data_AF-A0A328WI84-F1
#
_entry.id   AF-A0A328WI84-F1
#
_cell.length_a   1.000
_cell.length_b   1.000
_cell.length_c   1.000
_cell.angle_alpha   90.00
_cell.angle_beta   90.00
_cell.angle_gamma   90.00
#
_symmetry.space_group_name_H-M   'P 1'
#
loop_
_entity.id
_entity.type
_entity.pdbx_description
1 polymer ?
#
loop_
_entity_poly.entity_id
_entity_poly.type
_entity_poly.pdbx_seq_one_letter_code
_entity_poly.pdbx_strand_id
1 'polypeptide(L)'
;MNKSELNRITQELLRRSGSSVTVEMEAYFPGGRLIGGKYVMNSHSVTMYTEVIRQQCLQLFGTLELFSAYFAVVFAHELGHSMDLTLTELCDRMDRTVDEWEQKQIALQIEENAWNNAMPWLQDMDPDFIRIIVDCSLEAYREEPAPEIA
;
A
#
# COMPACT_ATOMS: atom_id res chain seq x y z
N MET A 1 10.88 18.14 7.48
CA MET A 1 11.08 17.32 6.27
C MET A 1 10.35 17.97 5.12
N ASN A 2 11.03 18.18 4.00
CA ASN A 2 10.57 19.10 2.96
C ASN A 2 9.87 18.34 1.82
N LYS A 3 8.82 18.93 1.27
CA LYS A 3 8.06 18.43 0.09
C LYS A 3 8.96 18.02 -1.08
N SER A 4 10.12 18.66 -1.23
CA SER A 4 11.13 18.35 -2.25
C SER A 4 11.72 16.95 -2.13
N GLU A 5 11.89 16.43 -0.90
CA GLU A 5 12.45 15.10 -0.66
C GLU A 5 11.46 14.01 -1.03
N LEU A 6 10.20 14.15 -0.59
CA LEU A 6 9.12 13.24 -0.96
C LEU A 6 8.91 13.20 -2.48
N ASN A 7 8.91 14.37 -3.13
CA ASN A 7 8.82 14.43 -4.58
C ASN A 7 9.97 13.68 -5.27
N ARG A 8 11.19 13.75 -4.74
CA ARG A 8 12.34 13.02 -5.29
C ARG A 8 12.16 11.51 -5.16
N ILE A 9 11.69 11.03 -4.01
CA ILE A 9 11.38 9.61 -3.77
C ILE A 9 10.30 9.14 -4.75
N THR A 10 9.21 9.89 -4.87
CA THR A 10 8.12 9.60 -5.80
C THR A 10 8.61 9.50 -7.24
N GLN A 11 9.39 10.48 -7.71
CA GLN A 11 9.91 10.48 -9.09
C GLN A 11 10.86 9.30 -9.35
N GLU A 12 11.68 8.93 -8.38
CA GLU A 12 12.57 7.78 -8.54
C GLU A 12 11.80 6.46 -8.62
N LEU A 13 10.78 6.25 -7.79
CA LEU A 13 9.96 5.04 -7.82
C LEU A 13 9.07 4.97 -9.07
N LEU A 14 8.54 6.10 -9.56
CA LEU A 14 7.87 6.17 -10.86
C LEU A 14 8.81 5.77 -12.00
N ARG A 15 10.06 6.28 -11.99
CA ARG A 15 11.07 5.94 -12.99
C ARG A 15 11.44 4.44 -12.96
N ARG A 16 11.56 3.85 -11.77
CA ARG A 16 11.87 2.41 -11.61
C ARG A 16 10.73 1.50 -12.04
N SER A 17 9.49 1.89 -11.73
CA SER A 17 8.29 1.13 -12.07
C SER A 17 7.89 1.26 -13.54
N GLY A 18 8.22 2.39 -14.18
CA GLY A 18 7.68 2.73 -15.50
C GLY A 18 6.20 3.12 -15.46
N SER A 19 5.61 3.27 -14.27
CA SER A 19 4.22 3.69 -14.10
C SER A 19 4.03 5.16 -14.48
N SER A 20 2.91 5.45 -15.12
CA SER A 20 2.47 6.81 -15.49
C SER A 20 1.39 7.36 -14.56
N VAL A 21 1.19 6.71 -13.40
CA VAL A 21 0.16 7.09 -12.43
C VAL A 21 0.32 8.54 -11.97
N THR A 22 -0.80 9.24 -11.83
CA THR A 22 -0.78 10.59 -11.24
C THR A 22 -0.57 10.48 -9.73
N VAL A 23 0.35 11.25 -9.15
CA VAL A 23 0.62 11.19 -7.72
C VAL A 23 0.26 12.50 -7.04
N GLU A 24 -0.60 12.39 -6.03
CA GLU A 24 -1.05 13.48 -5.18
C GLU A 24 -0.58 13.26 -3.74
N MET A 25 -0.38 14.34 -3.01
CA MET A 25 0.00 14.29 -1.59
C MET A 25 -0.97 15.13 -0.78
N GLU A 26 -1.62 14.48 0.17
CA GLU A 26 -2.49 15.11 1.15
C GLU A 26 -1.95 14.85 2.56
N ALA A 27 -2.49 15.57 3.55
CA ALA A 27 -2.10 15.35 4.93
C ALA A 27 -2.76 14.09 5.50
N TYR A 28 -4.08 13.97 5.34
CA TYR A 28 -4.89 12.97 6.03
C TYR A 28 -5.90 12.31 5.11
N PHE A 29 -6.14 11.01 5.33
CA PHE A 29 -7.23 10.29 4.67
C PHE A 29 -8.59 10.79 5.20
N PRO A 30 -9.60 11.02 4.33
CA PRO A 30 -10.94 11.42 4.77
C PRO A 30 -11.59 10.42 5.72
N GLY A 31 -12.20 10.90 6.81
CA GLY A 31 -12.91 10.02 7.76
C GLY A 31 -12.03 9.33 8.80
N GLY A 32 -10.77 9.75 8.97
CA GLY A 32 -9.94 9.40 10.13
C GLY A 32 -9.34 7.98 10.12
N ARG A 33 -9.43 7.28 8.98
CA ARG A 33 -8.77 5.97 8.82
C ARG A 33 -7.26 6.15 8.69
N LEU A 34 -6.50 5.20 9.25
CA LEU A 34 -5.04 5.15 9.13
C LEU A 34 -4.61 4.48 7.81
N ILE A 35 -5.02 5.07 6.68
CA ILE A 35 -4.61 4.67 5.34
C ILE A 35 -3.42 5.54 4.89
N GLY A 36 -2.27 4.91 4.64
CA GLY A 36 -1.04 5.61 4.26
C GLY A 36 -1.04 6.10 2.81
N GLY A 37 -1.60 5.30 1.90
CA GLY A 37 -1.74 5.64 0.49
C GLY A 37 -3.04 5.05 -0.08
N LYS A 38 -3.45 5.53 -1.25
CA LYS A 38 -4.56 4.92 -1.97
C LYS A 38 -4.39 5.06 -3.47
N TYR A 39 -4.30 3.95 -4.16
CA TYR A 39 -4.52 3.87 -5.60
C TYR A 39 -6.02 3.88 -5.95
N VAL A 40 -6.36 4.63 -7.00
CA VAL A 40 -7.71 4.71 -7.56
C VAL A 40 -7.65 4.33 -9.04
N MET A 41 -8.27 3.20 -9.38
CA MET A 41 -8.27 2.66 -10.75
C MET A 41 -8.86 3.63 -11.77
N ASN A 42 -10.03 4.22 -11.49
CA ASN A 42 -10.77 5.04 -12.46
C ASN A 42 -10.00 6.28 -12.94
N SER A 43 -9.24 6.91 -12.05
CA SER A 43 -8.43 8.09 -12.35
C SER A 43 -6.97 7.75 -12.64
N HIS A 44 -6.58 6.48 -12.49
CA HIS A 44 -5.19 6.04 -12.50
C HIS A 44 -4.30 6.99 -11.68
N SER A 45 -4.66 7.14 -10.40
CA SER A 45 -4.02 8.08 -9.48
C SER A 45 -3.69 7.42 -8.15
N VAL A 46 -2.60 7.83 -7.53
CA VAL A 46 -2.22 7.49 -6.15
C VAL A 46 -2.28 8.77 -5.31
N THR A 47 -2.98 8.71 -4.19
CA THR A 47 -2.93 9.77 -3.17
C THR A 47 -2.15 9.27 -1.95
N MET A 48 -1.09 9.98 -1.57
CA MET A 48 -0.27 9.68 -0.40
C MET A 48 -0.65 10.58 0.78
N TYR A 49 -0.96 10.00 1.94
CA TYR A 49 -1.41 10.73 3.14
C TYR A 49 -0.29 10.92 4.14
N THR A 50 0.49 11.98 3.93
CA THR A 50 1.79 12.19 4.57
C THR A 50 1.78 12.21 6.11
N GLU A 51 0.74 12.73 6.75
CA GLU A 51 0.62 12.70 8.22
C GLU A 51 0.20 11.32 8.73
N VAL A 52 -0.61 10.58 7.99
CA VAL A 52 -0.97 9.19 8.33
C VAL A 52 0.26 8.29 8.24
N ILE A 53 1.03 8.41 7.16
CA ILE A 53 2.31 7.70 6.99
C ILE A 53 3.26 8.03 8.14
N ARG A 54 3.29 9.30 8.60
CA ARG A 54 4.10 9.71 9.75
C ARG A 54 3.65 9.00 11.03
N GLN A 55 2.35 8.95 11.27
CA GLN A 55 1.78 8.27 12.43
C GLN A 55 2.08 6.77 12.41
N GLN A 56 1.90 6.09 11.27
CA GLN A 56 2.22 4.68 11.11
C GLN A 56 3.72 4.39 11.32
N CYS A 57 4.61 5.20 10.74
CA CYS A 57 6.05 5.07 10.96
C CYS A 57 6.40 5.18 12.45
N LEU A 58 5.81 6.14 13.16
CA LEU A 58 6.02 6.30 14.59
C LEU A 58 5.44 5.13 15.41
N GLN A 59 4.28 4.59 15.03
CA GLN A 59 3.66 3.45 15.68
C GLN A 59 4.48 2.16 15.53
N LEU A 60 5.01 1.91 14.33
CA LEU A 60 5.77 0.69 14.04
C LEU A 60 7.22 0.74 14.54
N PHE A 61 7.89 1.88 14.41
CA PHE A 61 9.33 1.98 14.67
C PHE A 61 9.69 2.86 15.87
N GLY A 62 8.72 3.57 16.47
CA GLY A 62 8.97 4.47 17.60
C GLY A 62 9.76 5.73 17.24
N THR A 63 10.09 5.95 15.95
CA THR A 63 10.89 7.07 15.47
C THR A 63 10.45 7.52 14.08
N LEU A 64 10.81 8.76 13.72
CA LEU A 64 10.62 9.34 12.38
C LEU A 64 11.91 9.40 11.55
N GLU A 65 13.03 8.91 12.07
CA GLU A 65 14.29 8.82 11.32
C GLU A 65 14.14 7.97 10.05
N LEU A 66 13.24 6.98 10.09
CA LEU A 66 12.94 6.08 8.98
C LEU A 66 11.81 6.57 8.07
N PHE A 67 11.25 7.77 8.29
CA PHE A 67 10.05 8.19 7.58
C PHE A 67 10.20 8.19 6.05
N SER A 68 11.32 8.69 5.53
CA SER A 68 11.53 8.74 4.07
C SER A 68 11.58 7.34 3.46
N ALA A 69 12.19 6.39 4.17
CA ALA A 69 12.19 4.97 3.79
C ALA A 69 10.77 4.39 3.90
N TYR A 70 10.07 4.64 5.01
CA TYR A 70 8.71 4.15 5.21
C TYR A 70 7.75 4.68 4.13
N PHE A 71 7.82 5.97 3.80
CA PHE A 71 7.08 6.59 2.71
C PHE A 71 7.37 5.91 1.37
N ALA A 72 8.64 5.60 1.08
CA ALA A 72 9.02 4.92 -0.15
C ALA A 72 8.39 3.52 -0.25
N VAL A 73 8.35 2.77 0.86
CA VAL A 73 7.73 1.44 0.91
C VAL A 73 6.22 1.53 0.70
N VAL A 74 5.53 2.44 1.41
CA VAL A 74 4.09 2.65 1.23
C VAL A 74 3.78 3.06 -0.21
N PHE A 75 4.56 3.98 -0.80
CA PHE A 75 4.33 4.42 -2.17
C PHE A 75 4.59 3.31 -3.20
N ALA A 76 5.63 2.49 -2.98
CA ALA A 76 5.90 1.34 -3.83
C ALA A 76 4.75 0.33 -3.82
N HIS A 77 4.11 0.11 -2.67
CA HIS A 77 2.91 -0.72 -2.56
C HIS A 77 1.74 -0.16 -3.39
N GLU A 78 1.43 1.14 -3.28
CA GLU A 78 0.38 1.77 -4.10
C GLU A 78 0.68 1.70 -5.60
N LEU A 79 1.96 1.86 -5.97
CA LEU A 79 2.41 1.65 -7.34
C LEU A 79 2.23 0.18 -7.78
N GLY A 80 2.41 -0.76 -6.85
CA GLY A 80 2.17 -2.18 -7.08
C GLY A 80 0.74 -2.47 -7.52
N HIS A 81 -0.25 -1.82 -6.91
CA HIS A 81 -1.65 -1.88 -7.39
C HIS A 81 -1.80 -1.31 -8.80
N SER A 82 -1.14 -0.18 -9.10
CA SER A 82 -1.23 0.44 -10.43
C SER A 82 -0.68 -0.42 -11.56
N MET A 83 0.21 -1.37 -11.23
CA MET A 83 0.86 -2.27 -12.17
C MET A 83 0.23 -3.67 -12.21
N ASP A 84 -0.77 -3.96 -11.37
CA ASP A 84 -1.45 -5.24 -11.36
C ASP A 84 -2.46 -5.33 -12.51
N LEU A 85 -2.10 -6.08 -13.55
CA LEU A 85 -2.95 -6.33 -14.73
C LEU A 85 -4.21 -7.15 -14.40
N THR A 86 -4.25 -7.83 -13.26
CA THR A 86 -5.37 -8.66 -12.81
C THR A 86 -6.32 -7.93 -11.86
N LEU A 87 -5.96 -6.73 -11.40
CA LEU A 87 -6.70 -5.99 -10.36
C LEU A 87 -8.18 -5.77 -10.75
N THR A 88 -8.45 -5.35 -11.99
CA THR A 88 -9.81 -5.14 -12.47
C THR A 88 -10.65 -6.42 -12.38
N GLU A 89 -10.08 -7.57 -12.79
CA GLU A 89 -10.78 -8.85 -12.74
C GLU A 89 -11.03 -9.28 -11.28
N LEU A 90 -10.06 -9.07 -10.39
CA LEU A 90 -10.18 -9.40 -8.97
C LEU A 90 -11.26 -8.54 -8.31
N CYS A 91 -11.29 -7.23 -8.56
CA CYS A 91 -12.37 -6.36 -8.06
C CYS A 91 -13.74 -6.78 -8.60
N ASP A 92 -13.85 -7.06 -9.91
CA ASP A 92 -15.09 -7.54 -10.51
C ASP A 92 -15.58 -8.86 -9.89
N ARG A 93 -14.66 -9.77 -9.56
CA ARG A 93 -14.98 -11.03 -8.88
C ARG A 93 -15.44 -10.79 -7.45
N MET A 94 -14.75 -9.91 -6.71
CA MET A 94 -15.08 -9.56 -5.34
C MET A 94 -16.49 -8.96 -5.23
N ASP A 95 -16.86 -8.06 -6.15
CA ASP A 95 -18.18 -7.41 -6.20
C ASP A 95 -19.33 -8.38 -6.54
N ARG A 96 -19.03 -9.50 -7.20
CA ARG A 96 -20.03 -10.50 -7.63
C ARG A 96 -20.23 -11.63 -6.64
N THR A 97 -19.24 -11.92 -5.80
CA THR A 97 -19.36 -12.99 -4.82
C THR A 97 -20.12 -12.53 -3.57
N VAL A 98 -20.95 -13.44 -3.03
CA VAL A 98 -21.65 -13.25 -1.75
C VAL A 98 -20.99 -14.03 -0.62
N ASP A 99 -19.97 -14.84 -0.93
CA ASP A 99 -19.22 -15.61 0.05
C ASP A 99 -18.14 -14.71 0.67
N GLU A 100 -18.31 -14.39 1.96
CA GLU A 100 -17.36 -13.57 2.72
C GLU A 100 -15.95 -14.18 2.76
N TRP A 101 -15.84 -15.51 2.74
CA TRP A 101 -14.54 -16.17 2.70
C TRP A 101 -13.86 -15.93 1.35
N GLU A 102 -14.60 -16.07 0.24
CA GLU A 102 -14.07 -15.76 -1.09
C GLU A 102 -13.69 -14.28 -1.21
N GLN A 103 -14.50 -13.36 -0.69
CA GLN A 103 -14.17 -11.93 -0.66
C GLN A 103 -12.84 -11.66 0.05
N LYS A 104 -12.61 -12.29 1.22
CA LYS A 104 -11.36 -12.16 1.96
C LYS A 104 -10.17 -12.71 1.19
N GLN A 105 -10.31 -13.87 0.54
CA GLN A 105 -9.23 -14.44 -0.28
C GLN A 105 -8.88 -13.54 -1.46
N ILE A 106 -9.88 -12.96 -2.12
CA ILE A 106 -9.66 -12.01 -3.22
C ILE A 106 -8.97 -10.75 -2.70
N ALA A 107 -9.41 -10.21 -1.56
CA ALA A 107 -8.80 -9.03 -0.96
C ALA A 107 -7.33 -9.29 -0.59
N LEU A 108 -7.02 -10.44 0.03
CA LEU A 108 -5.64 -10.84 0.31
C LEU A 108 -4.80 -10.94 -0.98
N GLN A 109 -5.34 -11.57 -2.03
CA GLN A 109 -4.65 -11.70 -3.31
C GLN A 109 -4.30 -10.34 -3.93
N ILE A 110 -5.22 -9.36 -3.84
CA ILE A 110 -4.99 -7.99 -4.34
C ILE A 110 -3.79 -7.35 -3.63
N GLU A 111 -3.71 -7.48 -2.30
CA GLU A 111 -2.61 -6.92 -1.50
C GLU A 111 -1.29 -7.64 -1.77
N GLU A 112 -1.31 -8.97 -1.89
CA GLU A 112 -0.12 -9.76 -2.21
C GLU A 112 0.40 -9.46 -3.62
N ASN A 113 -0.48 -9.27 -4.61
CA ASN A 113 -0.09 -8.83 -5.94
C ASN A 113 0.60 -7.47 -5.91
N ALA A 114 0.06 -6.53 -5.15
CA ALA A 114 0.65 -5.20 -5.00
C ALA A 114 2.07 -5.30 -4.42
N TRP A 115 2.26 -6.09 -3.37
CA TRP A 115 3.60 -6.31 -2.79
C TRP A 115 4.55 -7.02 -3.74
N ASN A 116 4.09 -8.04 -4.47
CA ASN A 116 4.89 -8.75 -5.46
C ASN A 116 5.37 -7.82 -6.58
N ASN A 117 4.51 -6.90 -7.03
CA ASN A 117 4.86 -5.88 -8.02
C ASN A 117 5.80 -4.81 -7.46
N ALA A 118 5.68 -4.47 -6.17
CA ALA A 118 6.47 -3.43 -5.50
C ALA A 118 7.91 -3.86 -5.19
N MET A 119 8.11 -5.14 -4.81
CA MET A 119 9.37 -5.66 -4.29
C MET A 119 10.61 -5.39 -5.18
N PRO A 120 10.53 -5.51 -6.53
CA PRO A 120 11.66 -5.20 -7.41
C PRO A 120 12.18 -3.75 -7.30
N TRP A 121 11.36 -2.79 -6.85
CA TRP A 121 11.77 -1.39 -6.75
C TRP A 121 12.42 -1.03 -5.41
N LEU A 122 12.30 -1.92 -4.43
CA LEU A 122 12.76 -1.75 -3.05
C LEU A 122 14.09 -2.47 -2.75
N GLN A 123 14.77 -3.03 -3.76
CA GLN A 123 15.99 -3.84 -3.59
C GLN A 123 17.15 -3.13 -2.90
N ASP A 124 17.18 -1.79 -2.92
CA ASP A 124 18.22 -0.98 -2.27
C ASP A 124 17.94 -0.70 -0.78
N MET A 125 16.82 -1.18 -0.25
CA MET A 125 16.39 -0.94 1.13
C MET A 125 16.62 -2.18 1.99
N ASP A 126 16.70 -1.97 3.31
CA ASP A 126 16.86 -3.07 4.26
C ASP A 126 15.68 -4.07 4.15
N PRO A 127 15.94 -5.35 3.81
CA PRO A 127 14.90 -6.36 3.69
C PRO A 127 14.12 -6.61 4.98
N ASP A 128 14.77 -6.51 6.15
CA ASP A 128 14.11 -6.73 7.43
C ASP A 128 13.12 -5.60 7.73
N PHE A 129 13.48 -4.36 7.36
CA PHE A 129 12.59 -3.20 7.43
C PHE A 129 11.37 -3.36 6.53
N ILE A 130 11.55 -3.78 5.27
CA ILE A 130 10.43 -4.02 4.34
C ILE A 130 9.52 -5.13 4.89
N ARG A 131 10.10 -6.24 5.35
CA ARG A 131 9.34 -7.39 5.87
C ARG A 131 8.39 -6.99 7.00
N ILE A 132 8.87 -6.20 7.96
CA ILE A 132 8.02 -5.71 9.08
C ILE A 132 6.79 -4.96 8.55
N ILE A 133 6.97 -4.10 7.55
CA ILE A 133 5.89 -3.30 6.97
C ILE A 133 4.88 -4.20 6.23
N VAL A 134 5.39 -5.14 5.42
CA VAL A 134 4.56 -6.10 4.68
C VAL A 134 3.75 -6.97 5.65
N ASP A 135 4.39 -7.53 6.67
CA ASP A 135 3.72 -8.41 7.64
C ASP A 135 2.62 -7.66 8.40
N CYS A 136 2.90 -6.45 8.89
CA CYS A 136 1.88 -5.62 9.53
C CYS A 136 0.74 -5.21 8.58
N SER A 137 1.04 -4.96 7.30
CA SER A 137 0.00 -4.59 6.32
C SER A 137 -0.95 -5.75 5.99
N LEU A 138 -0.44 -6.98 5.99
CA LEU A 138 -1.19 -8.18 5.63
C LEU A 138 -1.85 -8.89 6.83
N GLU A 139 -1.52 -8.49 8.06
CA GLU A 139 -2.02 -9.12 9.29
C GLU A 139 -3.56 -9.23 9.30
N ALA A 140 -4.26 -8.13 9.03
CA ALA A 140 -5.73 -8.08 9.01
C ALA A 140 -6.38 -8.98 7.93
N TYR A 141 -5.64 -9.32 6.88
CA TYR A 141 -6.13 -10.20 5.80
C TYR A 141 -5.85 -11.68 6.08
N ARG A 142 -4.87 -11.96 6.96
CA ARG A 142 -4.46 -13.32 7.35
C ARG A 142 -5.20 -13.83 8.58
N GLU A 143 -5.86 -12.96 9.35
CA GLU A 143 -6.71 -13.36 10.46
C GLU A 143 -7.93 -14.19 9.96
N GLU A 144 -8.03 -15.44 10.42
CA GLU A 144 -9.22 -16.26 10.18
C GLU A 144 -10.45 -15.63 10.86
N PRO A 145 -11.64 -15.63 10.25
CA PRO A 145 -12.85 -15.34 10.99
C PRO A 145 -12.98 -16.32 12.16
N ALA A 146 -13.25 -15.81 13.36
CA ALA A 146 -13.65 -16.65 14.48
C ALA A 146 -14.79 -17.58 14.02
N PRO A 147 -14.75 -18.88 14.35
CA PRO A 147 -15.81 -19.79 13.96
C PRO A 147 -17.12 -19.27 14.56
N GLU A 148 -18.15 -19.12 13.72
CA GLU A 148 -19.52 -18.93 14.18
C GLU A 148 -19.84 -20.10 15.12
N ILE A 149 -20.04 -19.78 16.40
CA ILE A 149 -20.46 -20.76 17.38
C ILE A 149 -21.92 -21.09 17.03
N ALA A 150 -22.13 -22.25 16.43
CA ALA A 150 -23.44 -22.80 16.07
C ALA A 150 -24.34 -23.06 17.28
#